data_AF-A0A6I2XZV0-F1
#
_entry.id   AF-A0A6I2XZV0-F1
#
_cell.length_a   1.000
_cell.length_b   1.000
_cell.length_c   1.000
_cell.angle_alpha   90.00
_cell.angle_beta   90.00
_cell.angle_gamma   90.00
#
_symmetry.space_group_name_H-M   'P 1'
#
loop_
_entity.id
_entity.type
_entity.pdbx_description
1 polymer ?
#
loop_
_entity_poly.entity_id
_entity_poly.type
_entity_poly.pdbx_seq_one_letter_code
_entity_poly.pdbx_strand_id
1 'polypeptide(L)'
;MAEVGFRALKQNASAEVADVAGGEIVTITDRGRPVAQMIPILNSNLQLMIDSGRARPPSRDIGDRLAPEAGPSLSAELALMRDAETEALLDWIAETKPLLVAGDLARTELLRAVRRTAPDRVLRARVVLDSITLLAITTPLFEAAGRLGPSDLRTPDALHVASALALGDDLVAVVTYDRRLTDAAAMNGMPIVAPG
;
A
#
# COMPACT_ATOMS: atom_id res chain seq x y z
N MET A 1 -7.06 26.57 4.39
CA MET A 1 -7.54 27.04 3.07
C MET A 1 -7.09 28.48 2.96
N ALA A 2 -5.95 28.69 2.32
CA ALA A 2 -5.40 30.02 2.12
C ALA A 2 -6.16 30.74 1.00
N GLU A 3 -6.25 32.06 1.10
CA GLU A 3 -6.80 32.92 0.05
C GLU A 3 -5.72 33.83 -0.50
N VAL A 4 -5.58 33.85 -1.82
CA VAL A 4 -4.66 34.75 -2.52
C VAL A 4 -5.41 35.60 -3.54
N GLY A 5 -5.16 36.91 -3.53
CA GLY A 5 -5.69 37.79 -4.57
C GLY A 5 -5.00 37.57 -5.91
N PHE A 6 -5.71 37.68 -7.04
CA PHE A 6 -5.17 37.46 -8.38
C PHE A 6 -3.92 38.30 -8.69
N ARG A 7 -3.84 39.52 -8.13
CA ARG A 7 -2.67 40.38 -8.23
C ARG A 7 -1.46 39.84 -7.46
N ALA A 8 -1.68 39.29 -6.26
CA ALA A 8 -0.64 38.68 -5.44
C ALA A 8 -0.15 37.38 -6.07
N LEU A 9 -1.07 36.56 -6.60
CA LEU A 9 -0.73 35.36 -7.37
C LEU A 9 0.18 35.69 -8.56
N LYS A 10 -0.11 36.75 -9.32
CA LYS A 10 0.75 37.17 -10.44
C LYS A 10 2.17 37.57 -10.02
N GLN A 11 2.35 38.04 -8.78
CA GLN A 11 3.65 38.48 -8.26
C GLN A 11 4.43 37.33 -7.59
N ASN A 12 3.73 36.36 -6.99
CA ASN A 12 4.33 35.31 -6.17
C ASN A 12 3.95 33.88 -6.63
N ALA A 13 3.63 33.69 -7.90
CA ALA A 13 3.09 32.43 -8.43
C ALA A 13 3.88 31.17 -7.99
N SER A 14 5.21 31.23 -8.00
CA SER A 14 6.04 30.07 -7.63
C SER A 14 5.91 29.67 -6.16
N ALA A 15 5.75 30.63 -5.25
CA ALA A 15 5.56 30.34 -3.82
C ALA A 15 4.18 29.70 -3.59
N GLU A 16 3.14 30.31 -4.16
CA GLU A 16 1.77 29.78 -4.07
C GLU A 16 1.66 28.37 -4.67
N VAL A 17 2.35 28.09 -5.79
CA VAL A 17 2.40 26.76 -6.39
C VAL A 17 3.17 25.76 -5.51
N ALA A 18 4.23 26.19 -4.82
CA ALA A 18 4.97 25.34 -3.90
C ALA A 18 4.12 24.97 -2.67
N ASP A 19 3.36 25.92 -2.14
CA ASP A 19 2.41 25.67 -1.04
C ASP A 19 1.30 24.71 -1.48
N VAL A 20 0.74 24.91 -2.69
CA VAL A 20 -0.25 23.99 -3.28
C VAL A 20 0.34 22.59 -3.51
N ALA A 21 1.56 22.49 -4.02
CA ALA A 21 2.26 21.22 -4.19
C ALA A 21 2.56 20.53 -2.85
N GLY A 22 2.74 21.30 -1.78
CA GLY A 22 2.83 20.82 -0.39
C GLY A 22 1.50 20.33 0.19
N GLY A 23 0.41 20.34 -0.60
CA GLY A 23 -0.90 19.85 -0.20
C GLY A 23 -1.90 20.95 0.17
N GLU A 24 -1.50 22.23 0.13
CA GLU A 24 -2.40 23.31 0.47
C GLU A 24 -3.44 23.57 -0.64
N ILE A 25 -4.69 23.78 -0.24
CA ILE A 25 -5.73 24.24 -1.15
C ILE A 25 -5.80 25.76 -1.06
N VAL A 26 -5.49 26.43 -2.17
CA VAL A 26 -5.45 27.90 -2.27
C VAL A 26 -6.62 28.40 -3.11
N THR A 27 -7.46 29.24 -2.51
CA THR A 27 -8.57 29.91 -3.20
C THR A 27 -8.09 31.23 -3.80
N ILE A 28 -8.27 31.41 -5.10
CA ILE A 28 -7.90 32.63 -5.82
C ILE A 28 -9.09 33.58 -5.85
N THR A 29 -8.87 34.83 -5.42
CA THR A 29 -9.89 35.87 -5.41
C THR A 29 -9.61 36.99 -6.42
N ASP A 30 -10.66 37.53 -7.06
CA ASP A 30 -10.61 38.82 -7.77
C ASP A 30 -11.50 39.82 -7.04
N ARG A 31 -10.93 40.96 -6.63
CA ARG A 31 -11.60 41.98 -5.81
C ARG A 31 -12.33 41.40 -4.57
N GLY A 32 -11.70 40.44 -3.90
CA GLY A 32 -12.26 39.77 -2.71
C GLY A 32 -13.38 38.78 -2.99
N ARG A 33 -13.68 38.49 -4.26
CA ARG A 33 -14.62 37.43 -4.67
C ARG A 33 -13.84 36.20 -5.11
N PRO A 34 -14.13 34.99 -4.59
CA PRO A 34 -13.54 33.75 -5.09
C PRO A 34 -13.86 33.57 -6.57
N VAL A 35 -12.84 33.30 -7.39
CA VAL A 35 -12.97 33.11 -8.84
C VAL A 35 -12.35 31.81 -9.34
N ALA A 36 -11.38 31.25 -8.62
CA ALA A 36 -10.75 29.97 -8.93
C ALA A 36 -10.19 29.32 -7.67
N GLN A 37 -9.77 28.07 -7.78
CA GLN A 37 -9.08 27.36 -6.72
C GLN A 37 -7.90 26.59 -7.35
N MET A 38 -6.75 26.63 -6.69
CA MET A 38 -5.61 25.77 -7.00
C MET A 38 -5.60 24.63 -5.99
N ILE A 39 -5.57 23.42 -6.52
CA ILE A 39 -5.46 22.18 -5.76
C ILE A 39 -4.21 21.42 -6.22
N PRO A 40 -3.54 20.68 -5.31
CA PRO A 40 -2.45 19.79 -5.71
C PRO A 40 -2.94 18.80 -6.77
N ILE A 41 -2.13 18.60 -7.80
CA ILE A 41 -2.30 17.46 -8.70
C ILE A 41 -1.68 16.26 -7.99
N LEU A 42 -2.52 15.45 -7.37
CA LEU A 42 -2.10 14.19 -6.77
C LEU A 42 -1.89 13.17 -7.91
N ASN A 43 -0.63 12.96 -8.29
CA ASN A 43 -0.27 11.85 -9.17
C ASN A 43 -0.28 10.58 -8.33
N SER A 44 -1.43 9.91 -8.25
CA SER A 44 -1.45 8.57 -7.65
C SER A 44 -0.69 7.61 -8.57
N ASN A 45 0.50 7.20 -8.14
CA ASN A 45 1.29 6.16 -8.79
C ASN A 45 0.49 4.86 -8.90
N LEU A 46 -0.32 4.53 -7.90
CA LEU A 46 -1.21 3.39 -7.93
C LEU A 46 -2.23 3.51 -9.07
N GLN A 47 -2.89 4.67 -9.20
CA GLN A 47 -3.84 4.90 -10.29
C GLN A 47 -3.15 4.83 -11.65
N LEU A 48 -1.96 5.43 -11.80
CA LEU A 48 -1.16 5.32 -13.03
C LEU A 48 -0.82 3.87 -13.37
N MET A 49 -0.50 3.05 -12.36
CA MET A 49 -0.26 1.62 -12.58
C MET A 49 -1.52 0.88 -12.98
N ILE A 50 -2.69 1.22 -12.43
CA ILE A 50 -3.98 0.63 -12.84
C ILE A 50 -4.26 0.97 -14.30
N ASP A 51 -4.19 2.26 -14.66
CA ASP A 51 -4.48 2.75 -16.01
C ASP A 51 -3.53 2.16 -17.06
N SER A 52 -2.27 1.93 -16.69
CA SER A 52 -1.28 1.30 -17.56
C SER A 52 -1.32 -0.24 -17.54
N GLY A 53 -2.23 -0.87 -16.80
CA GLY A 53 -2.33 -2.34 -16.66
C GLY A 53 -1.20 -2.98 -15.86
N ARG A 54 -0.43 -2.20 -15.09
CA ARG A 54 0.64 -2.64 -14.17
C ARG A 54 0.12 -2.94 -12.76
N ALA A 55 -1.12 -2.61 -12.46
CA ALA A 55 -1.81 -3.02 -11.25
C ALA A 55 -3.21 -3.55 -11.62
N ARG A 56 -3.66 -4.59 -10.93
CA ARG A 56 -5.02 -5.13 -11.09
C ARG A 56 -5.82 -4.81 -9.83
N PRO A 57 -6.89 -4.00 -9.92
CA PRO A 57 -7.70 -3.63 -8.76
C PRO A 57 -8.42 -4.85 -8.17
N PRO A 58 -8.88 -4.76 -6.91
CA PRO A 58 -9.67 -5.82 -6.31
C PRO A 58 -10.98 -6.03 -7.09
N SER A 59 -11.41 -7.29 -7.16
CA SER A 59 -12.70 -7.70 -7.72
C SER A 59 -13.70 -8.11 -6.63
N ARG A 60 -13.29 -8.05 -5.37
CA ARG A 60 -14.04 -8.49 -4.18
C ARG A 60 -13.74 -7.60 -2.99
N ASP A 61 -14.67 -7.53 -2.04
CA ASP A 61 -14.44 -6.95 -0.71
C ASP A 61 -13.73 -7.96 0.22
N ILE A 62 -12.90 -7.47 1.14
CA ILE A 62 -12.15 -8.31 2.09
C ILE A 62 -12.96 -8.64 3.36
N GLY A 63 -13.90 -7.78 3.76
CA GLY A 63 -14.61 -7.84 5.05
C GLY A 63 -15.47 -9.09 5.26
N ASP A 64 -15.94 -9.72 4.20
CA ASP A 64 -16.84 -10.89 4.30
C ASP A 64 -16.10 -12.24 4.46
N ARG A 65 -14.75 -12.28 4.44
CA ARG A 65 -14.06 -13.50 3.90
C ARG A 65 -12.89 -14.07 4.73
N LEU A 66 -12.58 -13.47 5.87
CA LEU A 66 -11.40 -13.85 6.67
C LEU A 66 -11.71 -14.61 7.99
N ALA A 67 -12.94 -15.02 8.28
CA ALA A 67 -13.25 -15.81 9.48
C ALA A 67 -12.36 -17.07 9.60
N PRO A 68 -11.45 -17.19 10.59
CA PRO A 68 -10.47 -18.27 10.62
C PRO A 68 -11.17 -19.63 10.71
N GLU A 69 -10.83 -20.55 9.81
CA GLU A 69 -11.10 -21.98 10.03
C GLU A 69 -9.84 -22.59 10.66
N ALA A 70 -9.99 -23.57 11.55
CA ALA A 70 -8.88 -24.16 12.30
C ALA A 70 -7.81 -24.75 11.37
N GLY A 71 -6.62 -24.15 11.36
CA GLY A 71 -5.48 -24.54 10.51
C GLY A 71 -4.85 -25.89 10.91
N PRO A 72 -3.84 -26.36 10.17
CA PRO A 72 -3.09 -27.56 10.54
C PRO A 72 -2.44 -27.42 11.92
N SER A 73 -2.01 -28.54 12.51
CA SER A 73 -1.31 -28.62 13.79
C SER A 73 -0.07 -27.72 13.85
N LEU A 74 -0.27 -26.49 14.31
CA LEU A 74 0.74 -25.67 14.94
C LEU A 74 0.75 -26.03 16.43
N SER A 75 1.78 -25.62 17.18
CA SER A 75 1.60 -25.58 18.63
C SER A 75 0.37 -24.72 18.95
N ALA A 76 -0.41 -25.11 19.96
CA ALA A 76 -1.63 -24.39 20.32
C ALA A 76 -1.37 -22.89 20.55
N GLU A 77 -0.21 -22.56 21.11
CA GLU A 77 0.27 -21.19 21.32
C GLU A 77 0.46 -20.42 20.00
N LEU A 78 1.10 -21.01 18.99
CA LEU A 78 1.27 -20.38 17.68
C LEU A 78 -0.05 -20.23 16.92
N ALA A 79 -1.00 -21.15 17.12
CA ALA A 79 -2.34 -21.02 16.56
C ALA A 79 -3.08 -19.83 17.20
N LEU A 80 -3.07 -19.74 18.53
CA LEU A 80 -3.69 -18.64 19.27
C LEU A 80 -3.10 -17.27 18.89
N MET A 81 -1.77 -17.18 18.74
CA MET A 81 -1.12 -15.95 18.29
C MET A 81 -1.60 -15.54 16.90
N ARG A 82 -1.68 -16.48 15.95
CA ARG A 82 -2.14 -16.19 14.59
C ARG A 82 -3.62 -15.82 14.52
N ASP A 83 -4.45 -16.43 15.34
CA ASP A 83 -5.87 -16.10 15.41
C ASP A 83 -6.03 -14.66 15.95
N ALA A 84 -5.30 -14.31 17.01
CA ALA A 84 -5.28 -12.95 17.55
C ALA A 84 -4.75 -11.91 16.54
N GLU A 85 -3.64 -12.20 15.84
CA GLU A 85 -3.11 -11.34 14.76
C GLU A 85 -4.13 -11.19 13.61
N THR A 86 -4.85 -12.25 13.27
CA THR A 86 -5.87 -12.22 12.21
C THR A 86 -7.06 -11.36 12.62
N GLU A 87 -7.54 -11.48 13.85
CA GLU A 87 -8.62 -10.64 14.39
C GLU A 87 -8.19 -9.17 14.45
N ALA A 88 -7.01 -8.88 14.99
CA ALA A 88 -6.48 -7.51 15.05
C ALA A 88 -6.29 -6.88 13.66
N LEU A 89 -5.82 -7.66 12.68
CA LEU A 89 -5.72 -7.19 11.29
C LEU A 89 -7.09 -6.87 10.70
N LEU A 90 -8.08 -7.71 10.96
CA LEU A 90 -9.45 -7.51 10.48
C LEU A 90 -10.09 -6.26 11.07
N ASP A 91 -9.95 -6.06 12.37
CA ASP A 91 -10.46 -4.87 13.06
C ASP A 91 -9.77 -3.62 12.52
N TRP A 92 -8.44 -3.66 12.35
CA TRP A 92 -7.68 -2.56 11.76
C TRP A 92 -8.14 -2.22 10.33
N ILE A 93 -8.40 -3.23 9.49
CA ILE A 93 -8.95 -3.02 8.13
C ILE A 93 -10.35 -2.41 8.19
N ALA A 94 -11.21 -2.91 9.08
CA ALA A 94 -12.59 -2.42 9.21
C ALA A 94 -12.65 -0.96 9.70
N GLU A 95 -11.75 -0.60 10.62
CA GLU A 95 -11.65 0.74 11.19
C GLU A 95 -11.02 1.74 10.21
N THR A 96 -9.86 1.40 9.64
CA THR A 96 -9.08 2.32 8.81
C THR A 96 -9.49 2.33 7.33
N LYS A 97 -10.20 1.28 6.88
CA LYS A 97 -10.68 1.08 5.50
C LYS A 97 -9.61 1.38 4.45
N PRO A 98 -8.42 0.77 4.55
CA PRO A 98 -7.31 1.08 3.67
C PRO A 98 -7.51 0.46 2.28
N LEU A 99 -6.88 1.06 1.27
CA LEU A 99 -6.66 0.37 0.00
C LEU A 99 -5.54 -0.66 0.18
N LEU A 100 -5.89 -1.94 0.10
CA LEU A 100 -4.92 -3.02 0.23
C LEU A 100 -4.19 -3.25 -1.10
N VAL A 101 -2.87 -3.25 -1.04
CA VAL A 101 -1.99 -3.45 -2.20
C VAL A 101 -0.92 -4.48 -1.87
N ALA A 102 -0.63 -5.38 -2.81
CA ALA A 102 0.50 -6.31 -2.73
C ALA A 102 1.10 -6.58 -4.12
N GLY A 103 2.28 -7.18 -4.19
CA GLY A 103 2.88 -7.62 -5.46
C GLY A 103 2.36 -8.98 -5.93
N ASP A 104 2.45 -9.27 -7.24
CA ASP A 104 2.14 -10.60 -7.80
C ASP A 104 3.04 -11.72 -7.25
N LEU A 105 4.18 -11.36 -6.66
CA LEU A 105 5.02 -12.27 -5.89
C LEU A 105 4.25 -12.83 -4.66
N ALA A 106 3.55 -11.97 -3.92
CA ALA A 106 2.78 -12.35 -2.73
C ALA A 106 1.68 -13.38 -3.06
N ARG A 107 1.04 -13.24 -4.24
CA ARG A 107 0.12 -14.26 -4.77
C ARG A 107 0.79 -15.63 -4.87
N THR A 108 1.99 -15.67 -5.45
CA THR A 108 2.71 -16.93 -5.65
C THR A 108 3.12 -17.53 -4.32
N GLU A 109 3.62 -16.70 -3.40
CA GLU A 109 4.03 -17.12 -2.06
C GLU A 109 2.84 -17.66 -1.25
N LEU A 110 1.73 -16.92 -1.20
CA LEU A 110 0.52 -17.36 -0.49
C LEU A 110 0.01 -18.69 -1.04
N LEU A 111 -0.15 -18.81 -2.35
CA LEU A 111 -0.68 -20.04 -2.95
C LEU A 111 0.27 -21.23 -2.78
N ARG A 112 1.59 -21.01 -2.79
CA ARG A 112 2.57 -22.08 -2.50
C ARG A 112 2.55 -22.48 -1.04
N ALA A 113 2.47 -21.52 -0.12
CA ALA A 113 2.39 -21.77 1.31
C ALA A 113 1.10 -22.56 1.64
N VAL A 114 -0.05 -22.08 1.17
CA VAL A 114 -1.36 -22.71 1.39
C VAL A 114 -1.40 -24.11 0.79
N ARG A 115 -0.92 -24.32 -0.44
CA ARG A 115 -0.83 -25.70 -1.00
C ARG A 115 0.01 -26.65 -0.17
N ARG A 116 1.05 -26.14 0.49
CA ARG A 116 1.97 -26.95 1.31
C ARG A 116 1.37 -27.29 2.67
N THR A 117 0.61 -26.39 3.28
CA THR A 117 0.18 -26.52 4.68
C THR A 117 -1.32 -26.74 4.87
N ALA A 118 -2.15 -26.24 3.96
CA ALA A 118 -3.62 -26.28 4.03
C ALA A 118 -4.22 -26.32 2.61
N PRO A 119 -4.00 -27.40 1.83
CA PRO A 119 -4.38 -27.48 0.42
C PRO A 119 -5.89 -27.31 0.17
N ASP A 120 -6.72 -27.67 1.15
CA ASP A 120 -8.17 -27.43 1.20
C ASP A 120 -8.54 -25.93 1.13
N ARG A 121 -7.63 -25.03 1.53
CA ARG A 121 -7.86 -23.58 1.57
C ARG A 121 -7.41 -22.81 0.33
N VAL A 122 -6.95 -23.49 -0.72
CA VAL A 122 -6.43 -22.82 -1.92
C VAL A 122 -7.48 -21.92 -2.59
N LEU A 123 -8.75 -22.35 -2.63
CA LEU A 123 -9.84 -21.54 -3.18
C LEU A 123 -10.07 -20.28 -2.33
N ARG A 124 -10.03 -20.43 -1.01
CA ARG A 124 -10.15 -19.31 -0.09
C ARG A 124 -9.00 -18.32 -0.22
N ALA A 125 -7.77 -18.81 -0.35
CA ALA A 125 -6.60 -17.96 -0.60
C ALA A 125 -6.71 -17.17 -1.92
N ARG A 126 -7.29 -17.77 -2.96
CA ARG A 126 -7.60 -17.04 -4.21
C ARG A 126 -8.57 -15.88 -3.95
N VAL A 127 -9.61 -16.14 -3.17
CA VAL A 127 -10.63 -15.15 -2.86
C VAL A 127 -10.07 -13.97 -2.06
N VAL A 128 -9.13 -14.22 -1.13
CA VAL A 128 -8.39 -13.14 -0.44
C VAL A 128 -7.53 -12.34 -1.40
N LEU A 129 -6.85 -12.99 -2.34
CA LEU A 129 -6.07 -12.27 -3.36
C LEU A 129 -6.93 -11.45 -4.31
N ASP A 130 -8.17 -11.85 -4.53
CA ASP A 130 -9.13 -11.11 -5.36
C ASP A 130 -9.67 -9.87 -4.64
N SER A 131 -9.45 -9.71 -3.33
CA SER A 131 -9.82 -8.53 -2.54
C SER A 131 -8.67 -7.55 -2.30
N ILE A 132 -7.54 -7.72 -2.99
CA ILE A 132 -6.33 -6.90 -2.86
C ILE A 132 -5.93 -6.40 -4.25
N THR A 133 -5.47 -5.15 -4.35
CA THR A 133 -4.85 -4.65 -5.58
C THR A 133 -3.49 -5.33 -5.77
N LEU A 134 -3.28 -5.97 -6.91
CA LEU A 134 -2.04 -6.70 -7.18
C LEU A 134 -1.18 -6.00 -8.23
N LEU A 135 0.01 -5.58 -7.82
CA LEU A 135 1.04 -4.99 -8.69
C LEU A 135 1.73 -6.07 -9.52
N ALA A 136 1.81 -5.85 -10.81
CA ALA A 136 2.58 -6.69 -11.71
C ALA A 136 4.08 -6.54 -11.40
N ILE A 137 4.78 -7.67 -11.27
CA ILE A 137 6.24 -7.65 -11.16
C ILE A 137 6.82 -7.43 -12.57
N THR A 138 7.31 -6.22 -12.80
CA THR A 138 7.87 -5.79 -14.10
C THR A 138 9.39 -5.72 -14.06
N THR A 139 10.04 -5.67 -15.23
CA THR A 139 11.50 -5.47 -15.32
C THR A 139 11.98 -4.24 -14.53
N PRO A 140 11.32 -3.06 -14.59
CA PRO A 140 11.68 -1.93 -13.73
C PRO A 140 11.66 -2.24 -12.22
N LEU A 141 10.75 -3.09 -11.74
CA LEU A 141 10.73 -3.50 -10.33
C LEU A 141 11.89 -4.43 -9.99
N PHE A 142 12.27 -5.34 -10.87
CA PHE A 142 13.48 -6.17 -10.68
C PHE A 142 14.74 -5.31 -10.63
N GLU A 143 14.87 -4.33 -11.53
CA GLU A 143 16.00 -3.41 -11.54
C GLU A 143 16.02 -2.53 -10.28
N ALA A 144 14.87 -2.05 -9.82
CA ALA A 144 14.75 -1.32 -8.56
C ALA A 144 15.17 -2.18 -7.36
N ALA A 145 14.68 -3.41 -7.28
CA ALA A 145 15.05 -4.36 -6.23
C ALA A 145 16.56 -4.62 -6.20
N GLY A 146 17.20 -4.74 -7.36
CA GLY A 146 18.65 -4.95 -7.48
C GLY A 146 19.51 -3.77 -6.99
N ARG A 147 18.93 -2.58 -6.80
CA ARG A 147 19.61 -1.39 -6.27
C ARG A 147 19.39 -1.18 -4.77
N LEU A 148 18.50 -1.95 -4.15
CA LEU A 148 18.19 -1.79 -2.73
C LEU A 148 19.35 -2.26 -1.86
N GLY A 149 19.62 -1.46 -0.83
CA GLY A 149 20.39 -1.91 0.33
C GLY A 149 19.44 -2.44 1.44
N PRO A 150 19.96 -3.24 2.38
CA PRO A 150 21.31 -3.81 2.41
C PRO A 150 21.47 -5.00 1.44
N SER A 151 22.72 -5.30 1.03
CA SER A 151 23.00 -6.31 -0.01
C SER A 151 22.69 -7.76 0.39
N ASP A 152 22.42 -8.01 1.68
CA ASP A 152 22.02 -9.31 2.22
C ASP A 152 20.49 -9.51 2.23
N LEU A 153 19.73 -8.51 1.76
CA LEU A 153 18.30 -8.63 1.56
C LEU A 153 18.02 -9.75 0.54
N ARG A 154 17.13 -10.69 0.90
CA ARG A 154 16.79 -11.79 -0.01
C ARG A 154 16.01 -11.24 -1.19
N THR A 155 16.17 -11.87 -2.36
CA THR A 155 15.51 -11.44 -3.60
C THR A 155 13.98 -11.25 -3.45
N PRO A 156 13.22 -12.15 -2.79
CA PRO A 156 11.79 -11.92 -2.57
C PRO A 156 11.50 -10.69 -1.71
N ASP A 157 12.26 -10.52 -0.61
CA ASP A 157 12.12 -9.38 0.30
C ASP A 157 12.43 -8.06 -0.44
N ALA A 158 13.48 -8.04 -1.26
CA ALA A 158 13.85 -6.89 -2.08
C ALA A 158 12.76 -6.54 -3.10
N LEU A 159 12.07 -7.53 -3.68
CA LEU A 159 10.96 -7.29 -4.60
C LEU A 159 9.72 -6.75 -3.87
N HIS A 160 9.43 -7.20 -2.66
CA HIS A 160 8.36 -6.64 -1.83
C HIS A 160 8.65 -5.18 -1.47
N VAL A 161 9.87 -4.89 -1.01
CA VAL A 161 10.30 -3.53 -0.69
C VAL A 161 10.25 -2.63 -1.93
N ALA A 162 10.76 -3.09 -3.07
CA ALA A 162 10.71 -2.32 -4.33
C ALA A 162 9.27 -2.06 -4.79
N SER A 163 8.38 -3.03 -4.59
CA SER A 163 6.96 -2.91 -4.94
C SER A 163 6.25 -1.88 -4.04
N ALA A 164 6.54 -1.87 -2.74
CA ALA A 164 6.01 -0.88 -1.82
C ALA A 164 6.52 0.53 -2.14
N LEU A 165 7.83 0.69 -2.37
CA LEU A 165 8.44 1.98 -2.75
C LEU A 165 7.90 2.54 -4.07
N ALA A 166 7.49 1.67 -5.01
CA ALA A 166 6.93 2.11 -6.29
C ALA A 166 5.57 2.82 -6.14
N LEU A 167 4.89 2.67 -5.02
CA LEU A 167 3.66 3.43 -4.71
C LEU A 167 3.97 4.89 -4.36
N GLY A 168 5.18 5.23 -3.93
CA GLY A 168 5.56 6.59 -3.55
C GLY A 168 4.62 7.15 -2.48
N ASP A 169 4.07 8.34 -2.72
CA ASP A 169 3.18 9.04 -1.78
C ASP A 169 1.83 8.34 -1.55
N ASP A 170 1.45 7.37 -2.39
CA ASP A 170 0.26 6.54 -2.14
C ASP A 170 0.49 5.51 -1.01
N LEU A 171 1.75 5.22 -0.64
CA LEU A 171 2.06 4.27 0.42
C LEU A 171 1.81 4.90 1.79
N VAL A 172 0.76 4.43 2.46
CA VAL A 172 0.48 4.83 3.85
C VAL A 172 1.34 4.05 4.85
N ALA A 173 1.38 2.73 4.71
CA ALA A 173 2.20 1.85 5.55
C ALA A 173 2.37 0.46 4.91
N VAL A 174 3.43 -0.25 5.31
CA VAL A 174 3.63 -1.67 5.04
C VAL A 174 3.04 -2.48 6.19
N VAL A 175 2.14 -3.42 5.89
CA VAL A 175 1.64 -4.38 6.87
C VAL A 175 2.46 -5.67 6.77
N THR A 176 3.17 -6.02 7.84
CA THR A 176 3.95 -7.27 7.89
C THR A 176 4.20 -7.70 9.33
N TYR A 177 4.17 -9.02 9.56
CA TYR A 177 4.59 -9.67 10.81
C TYR A 177 5.97 -10.33 10.67
N ASP A 178 6.55 -10.33 9.47
CA ASP A 178 7.92 -10.81 9.25
C ASP A 178 8.92 -9.74 9.69
N ARG A 179 9.74 -10.06 10.70
CA ARG A 179 10.75 -9.16 11.24
C ARG A 179 11.77 -8.69 10.20
N ARG A 180 12.18 -9.57 9.28
CA ARG A 180 13.18 -9.21 8.27
C ARG A 180 12.60 -8.21 7.28
N LEU A 181 11.36 -8.42 6.85
CA LEU A 181 10.67 -7.49 5.97
C LEU A 181 10.36 -6.17 6.68
N THR A 182 10.06 -6.22 7.98
CA THR A 182 9.92 -5.03 8.85
C THR A 182 11.20 -4.21 8.86
N ASP A 183 12.34 -4.86 9.17
CA ASP A 183 13.64 -4.20 9.23
C ASP A 183 14.01 -3.60 7.86
N ALA A 184 13.81 -4.36 6.78
CA ALA A 184 14.08 -3.88 5.42
C ALA A 184 13.19 -2.70 5.02
N ALA A 185 11.90 -2.73 5.39
CA ALA A 185 10.99 -1.63 5.12
C ALA A 185 11.37 -0.36 5.90
N ALA A 186 11.72 -0.51 7.18
CA ALA A 186 12.15 0.57 8.05
C ALA A 186 13.44 1.23 7.55
N MET A 187 14.41 0.42 7.10
CA MET A 187 15.66 0.92 6.52
C MET A 187 15.45 1.74 5.25
N ASN A 188 14.33 1.53 4.55
CA ASN A 188 13.94 2.29 3.36
C ASN A 188 12.92 3.40 3.68
N GLY A 189 12.72 3.74 4.96
CA GLY A 189 11.91 4.88 5.40
C GLY A 189 10.40 4.66 5.31
N MET A 190 9.93 3.44 5.12
CA MET A 190 8.50 3.16 5.04
C MET A 190 7.88 3.02 6.43
N PRO A 191 6.70 3.62 6.69
CA PRO A 191 5.91 3.34 7.88
C PRO A 191 5.52 1.86 7.92
N ILE A 192 5.59 1.23 9.10
CA ILE A 192 5.18 -0.16 9.31
C ILE A 192 4.02 -0.20 10.29
N VAL A 193 3.06 -1.09 10.02
CA VAL A 193 1.98 -1.44 10.94
C VAL A 193 1.93 -2.96 11.07
N ALA A 194 1.77 -3.46 12.28
CA ALA A 194 1.52 -4.87 12.57
C ALA A 194 0.41 -4.93 13.63
N PRO A 195 -0.86 -5.00 13.23
CA PRO A 195 -1.96 -5.04 14.20
C PRO A 195 -1.90 -6.33 15.04
N GLY A 196 -1.90 -6.20 16.37
CA GLY A 196 -1.80 -7.32 17.31
C GLY A 196 -0.54 -7.28 18.17
#